data_AF-A0A2E2ZJC3-F1
#
_entry.id   AF-A0A2E2ZJC3-F1
#
_cell.length_a   1.000
_cell.length_b   1.000
_cell.length_c   1.000
_cell.angle_alpha   90.00
_cell.angle_beta   90.00
_cell.angle_gamma   90.00
#
_symmetry.space_group_name_H-M   'P 1'
#
loop_
_entity.id
_entity.type
_entity.pdbx_description
1 polymer ?
#
loop_
_entity_poly.entity_id
_entity_poly.type
_entity_poly.pdbx_seq_one_letter_code
_entity_poly.pdbx_strand_id
1 'polypeptide(L)'
;MLKFFVFTFLLFIISCSSANSEQVENHKIIQINPIENINIVQTQNEGNLSEKSVNLECILDENKNTISCEANSYPQNSVLNWSANVTSKTMSGTSDFNFQIETPNPRAVITLEVCQGDTCDKTISEIDMSFIGFAKKPSGQISDTNKNTLQRDLFFNEYDCVNNNNKSFEKFYPIRLIEEIEPMGKLNAGSGHVTPTDHLYIKRNPDAISEDNNHFILSPSSGHIVRITRQGNDQYLYGEYSEQQNDYSLVPDHRILIMHSCNLMTIFIHLGELHPTIIERTGKINLGDSWSASDLNSAIKLNTGDPIAKFGDNVLDWSVHDSNMILEGFLNPERYRQAEPWKIHTVDPFQYFDSDDKELLLSKVKRIKEPLAGKIDYDIEGKIIGNWFLEGTDYLDENKLQSDYWAGHLAIGYHHIYPDHQILSVGRNIGIDENIYNKSWGVFRLEGPDITTIGKISNEIEYKMYSGSGNILGDDLLGRLLIRHLGNRSLQVEVFTVNSNDNVLKFTDNSKIYTR
;
A
#
# COMPACT_ATOMS: atom_id res chain seq x y z
N MET A 1 -39.21 -44.75 3.83
CA MET A 1 -40.19 -44.00 3.02
C MET A 1 -39.39 -43.08 2.11
N LEU A 2 -39.52 -43.33 0.81
CA LEU A 2 -38.71 -42.79 -0.28
C LEU A 2 -39.27 -41.44 -0.76
N LYS A 3 -38.43 -40.50 -1.22
CA LYS A 3 -38.73 -39.72 -2.43
C LYS A 3 -37.47 -39.08 -3.04
N PHE A 4 -37.19 -39.53 -4.25
CA PHE A 4 -36.24 -39.06 -5.25
C PHE A 4 -36.69 -37.72 -5.87
N PHE A 5 -35.74 -36.94 -6.40
CA PHE A 5 -35.96 -36.19 -7.63
C PHE A 5 -34.72 -36.30 -8.53
N VAL A 6 -34.97 -36.82 -9.73
CA VAL A 6 -34.10 -36.91 -10.90
C VAL A 6 -34.52 -35.78 -11.83
N PHE A 7 -33.60 -35.08 -12.50
CA PHE A 7 -33.87 -34.64 -13.86
C PHE A 7 -32.59 -34.56 -14.70
N THR A 8 -32.70 -35.13 -15.90
CA THR A 8 -31.66 -35.39 -16.88
C THR A 8 -31.70 -34.33 -17.99
N PHE A 9 -30.50 -34.01 -18.47
CA PHE A 9 -30.10 -33.40 -19.76
C PHE A 9 -31.05 -33.59 -20.97
N LEU A 10 -31.15 -32.59 -21.87
CA LEU A 10 -30.44 -32.60 -23.18
C LEU A 10 -30.64 -31.31 -24.04
N LEU A 11 -29.61 -31.05 -24.85
CA LEU A 11 -29.36 -30.01 -25.88
C LEU A 11 -30.34 -29.99 -27.08
N PHE A 12 -30.46 -28.85 -27.81
CA PHE A 12 -29.88 -28.59 -29.17
C PHE A 12 -30.40 -27.29 -29.87
N ILE A 13 -29.47 -26.38 -30.19
CA ILE A 13 -29.16 -25.61 -31.43
C ILE A 13 -30.27 -25.06 -32.41
N ILE A 14 -30.07 -23.80 -32.89
CA ILE A 14 -29.98 -23.31 -34.32
C ILE A 14 -30.72 -21.97 -34.61
N SER A 15 -29.92 -20.96 -35.02
CA SER A 15 -30.08 -19.87 -36.07
C SER A 15 -31.34 -18.98 -36.12
N CYS A 16 -31.45 -17.84 -36.83
CA CYS A 16 -30.60 -16.79 -37.45
C CYS A 16 -31.58 -15.70 -37.97
N SER A 17 -31.09 -14.48 -38.24
CA SER A 17 -31.60 -13.46 -39.23
C SER A 17 -32.99 -12.83 -38.96
N SER A 18 -33.36 -11.59 -39.33
CA SER A 18 -32.82 -10.49 -40.17
C SER A 18 -33.82 -9.30 -40.06
N ALA A 19 -33.36 -8.04 -39.95
CA ALA A 19 -33.39 -6.96 -40.98
C ALA A 19 -34.70 -6.17 -41.24
N ASN A 20 -34.48 -4.88 -41.59
CA ASN A 20 -35.31 -3.84 -42.24
C ASN A 20 -35.59 -2.61 -41.33
N SER A 21 -35.46 -1.35 -41.76
CA SER A 21 -35.27 -0.68 -43.07
C SER A 21 -34.77 0.77 -42.82
N GLU A 22 -33.80 1.32 -43.56
CA GLU A 22 -33.93 2.34 -44.65
C GLU A 22 -34.94 3.49 -44.41
N GLN A 23 -34.75 4.79 -44.72
CA GLN A 23 -33.75 5.62 -45.43
C GLN A 23 -34.11 7.11 -45.16
N VAL A 24 -33.24 8.09 -45.49
CA VAL A 24 -33.53 9.28 -46.36
C VAL A 24 -32.47 10.40 -46.22
N GLU A 25 -31.77 10.61 -47.34
CA GLU A 25 -31.20 11.79 -48.05
C GLU A 25 -30.53 13.03 -47.38
N ASN A 26 -29.38 13.35 -48.02
CA ASN A 26 -28.50 14.54 -47.99
C ASN A 26 -29.15 15.87 -48.44
N HIS A 27 -28.55 17.02 -48.04
CA HIS A 27 -28.33 18.20 -48.91
C HIS A 27 -27.12 19.09 -48.48
N LYS A 28 -26.62 19.87 -49.45
CA LYS A 28 -25.27 20.49 -49.67
C LYS A 28 -24.88 21.79 -48.91
N ILE A 29 -23.57 21.88 -48.56
CA ILE A 29 -22.48 22.88 -48.85
C ILE A 29 -22.79 24.39 -49.02
N ILE A 30 -22.00 25.28 -48.38
CA ILE A 30 -21.26 26.47 -48.93
C ILE A 30 -20.17 27.00 -47.94
N GLN A 31 -19.06 27.52 -48.51
CA GLN A 31 -17.74 27.95 -47.97
C GLN A 31 -17.74 29.29 -47.16
N ILE A 32 -16.67 29.65 -46.41
CA ILE A 32 -15.50 30.51 -46.81
C ILE A 32 -14.43 30.56 -45.66
N ASN A 33 -13.12 30.54 -45.99
CA ASN A 33 -11.88 30.74 -45.16
C ASN A 33 -11.37 32.22 -45.22
N PRO A 34 -10.20 32.71 -44.66
CA PRO A 34 -9.09 32.13 -43.85
C PRO A 34 -8.51 33.05 -42.72
N ILE A 35 -7.33 32.69 -42.15
CA ILE A 35 -6.18 33.49 -41.59
C ILE A 35 -5.88 33.14 -40.10
N GLU A 36 -4.67 32.82 -39.61
CA GLU A 36 -3.31 32.59 -40.13
C GLU A 36 -2.44 31.88 -39.05
N ASN A 37 -1.51 31.04 -39.53
CA ASN A 37 -0.14 30.75 -39.06
C ASN A 37 0.16 30.36 -37.60
N ILE A 38 0.84 29.20 -37.43
CA ILE A 38 2.25 29.12 -36.96
C ILE A 38 2.89 27.81 -37.46
N ASN A 39 4.18 27.93 -37.76
CA ASN A 39 5.06 27.08 -38.58
C ASN A 39 5.19 25.59 -38.22
N ILE A 40 5.11 24.73 -39.25
CA ILE A 40 5.66 23.36 -39.23
C ILE A 40 6.98 23.35 -40.02
N VAL A 41 8.08 22.97 -39.37
CA VAL A 41 9.34 22.61 -40.03
C VAL A 41 9.30 21.10 -40.28
N GLN A 42 9.15 20.69 -41.53
CA GLN A 42 9.34 19.31 -41.96
C GLN A 42 10.77 19.11 -42.46
N THR A 43 11.50 18.18 -41.86
CA THR A 43 12.65 17.51 -42.48
C THR A 43 12.20 16.13 -42.97
N GLN A 44 12.24 15.94 -44.29
CA GLN A 44 12.02 14.64 -44.93
C GLN A 44 13.22 13.71 -44.73
N ASN A 45 12.94 12.45 -44.42
CA ASN A 45 13.79 11.33 -44.81
C ASN A 45 12.88 10.30 -45.50
N GLU A 46 13.11 10.07 -46.79
CA GLU A 46 12.52 8.97 -47.54
C GLU A 46 13.29 7.67 -47.26
N GLY A 47 12.56 6.60 -46.97
CA GLY A 47 13.13 5.27 -46.83
C GLY A 47 12.10 4.23 -46.42
N ASN A 48 11.30 3.74 -47.38
CA ASN A 48 10.52 2.50 -47.39
C ASN A 48 9.90 2.03 -46.04
N LEU A 49 8.65 2.40 -45.79
CA LEU A 49 7.82 1.76 -44.77
C LEU A 49 6.40 1.52 -45.30
N SER A 50 6.01 0.25 -45.33
CA SER A 50 4.61 -0.17 -45.28
C SER A 50 4.11 0.13 -43.86
N GLU A 51 3.73 1.38 -43.62
CA GLU A 51 3.34 1.89 -42.30
C GLU A 51 1.83 1.72 -42.07
N LYS A 52 1.47 0.89 -41.09
CA LYS A 52 0.20 1.00 -40.36
C LYS A 52 0.23 2.35 -39.62
N SER A 53 -0.29 3.41 -40.23
CA SER A 53 -0.32 4.73 -39.58
C SER A 53 -1.56 4.89 -38.70
N VAL A 54 -1.36 4.74 -37.39
CA VAL A 54 -2.32 5.19 -36.38
C VAL A 54 -2.15 6.69 -36.19
N ASN A 55 -3.21 7.49 -36.39
CA ASN A 55 -3.18 8.93 -36.16
C ASN A 55 -3.91 9.25 -34.85
N LEU A 56 -3.15 9.76 -33.87
CA LEU A 56 -3.60 10.08 -32.52
C LEU A 56 -3.40 11.58 -32.28
N GLU A 57 -4.47 12.28 -31.94
CA GLU A 57 -4.44 13.70 -31.57
C GLU A 57 -4.94 13.87 -30.14
N CYS A 58 -4.22 14.66 -29.33
CA CYS A 58 -4.59 14.94 -27.94
C CYS A 58 -4.47 16.43 -27.66
N ILE A 59 -5.47 17.01 -26.98
CA ILE A 59 -5.57 18.44 -26.69
C ILE A 59 -5.82 18.63 -25.19
N LEU A 60 -5.07 19.54 -24.57
CA LEU A 60 -5.26 19.99 -23.20
C LEU A 60 -6.18 21.21 -23.15
N ASP A 61 -7.25 21.16 -22.35
CA ASP A 61 -8.04 22.32 -21.94
C ASP A 61 -7.53 22.79 -20.57
N GLU A 62 -6.63 23.79 -20.60
CA GLU A 62 -5.96 24.33 -19.41
C GLU A 62 -6.93 24.91 -18.37
N ASN A 63 -8.11 25.40 -18.79
CA ASN A 63 -9.07 26.02 -17.88
C ASN A 63 -9.88 24.96 -17.10
N LYS A 64 -10.06 23.78 -17.70
CA LYS A 64 -10.82 22.67 -17.10
C LYS A 64 -9.95 21.55 -16.58
N ASN A 65 -8.63 21.64 -16.77
CA ASN A 65 -7.64 20.61 -16.44
C ASN A 65 -7.97 19.23 -17.06
N THR A 66 -8.51 19.24 -18.28
CA THR A 66 -8.89 18.02 -19.01
C THR A 66 -8.01 17.80 -20.21
N ILE A 67 -7.69 16.54 -20.51
CA ILE A 67 -7.10 16.13 -21.78
C ILE A 67 -8.15 15.35 -22.57
N SER A 68 -8.27 15.72 -23.84
CA SER A 68 -9.18 15.13 -24.81
C SER A 68 -8.36 14.55 -25.96
N CYS A 69 -8.42 13.24 -26.15
CA CYS A 69 -7.72 12.53 -27.21
C CYS A 69 -8.70 11.87 -28.19
N GLU A 70 -8.33 11.86 -29.47
CA GLU A 70 -9.08 11.22 -30.55
C GLU A 70 -8.15 10.44 -31.50
N ALA A 71 -8.53 9.20 -31.80
CA ALA A 71 -7.87 8.35 -32.78
C ALA A 71 -8.55 8.53 -34.15
N ASN A 72 -7.93 9.33 -35.03
CA ASN A 72 -8.49 9.74 -36.31
C ASN A 72 -8.33 8.69 -37.42
N SER A 73 -7.33 7.80 -37.32
CA SER A 73 -7.15 6.68 -38.25
C SER A 73 -6.55 5.47 -37.56
N TYR A 74 -7.16 4.30 -37.77
CA TYR A 74 -6.68 3.01 -37.28
C TYR A 74 -7.24 1.86 -38.15
N PRO A 75 -6.60 0.68 -38.17
CA PRO A 75 -7.06 -0.44 -38.99
C PRO A 75 -8.47 -0.91 -38.62
N GLN A 76 -9.28 -1.30 -39.62
CA GLN A 76 -10.62 -1.84 -39.37
C GLN A 76 -10.58 -3.12 -38.52
N ASN A 77 -11.62 -3.30 -37.70
CA ASN A 77 -11.75 -4.41 -36.73
C ASN A 77 -10.67 -4.46 -35.64
N SER A 78 -10.10 -3.31 -35.28
CA SER A 78 -9.17 -3.21 -34.14
C SER A 78 -9.90 -2.89 -32.84
N VAL A 79 -9.39 -3.42 -31.73
CA VAL A 79 -9.78 -3.03 -30.37
C VAL A 79 -8.82 -1.95 -29.90
N LEU A 80 -9.36 -0.81 -29.46
CA LEU A 80 -8.60 0.32 -28.95
C LEU A 80 -8.57 0.27 -27.43
N ASN A 81 -7.40 0.43 -26.82
CA ASN A 81 -7.22 0.52 -25.37
C ASN A 81 -6.44 1.79 -25.03
N TRP A 82 -7.00 2.60 -24.14
CA TRP A 82 -6.46 3.89 -23.73
C TRP A 82 -5.96 3.86 -22.30
N SER A 83 -4.82 4.49 -22.08
CA SER A 83 -4.27 4.77 -20.75
C SER A 83 -3.47 6.07 -20.77
N ALA A 84 -3.31 6.69 -19.61
CA ALA A 84 -2.43 7.84 -19.45
C ALA A 84 -1.77 7.84 -18.06
N ASN A 85 -0.57 8.39 -17.95
CA ASN A 85 0.17 8.46 -16.66
C ASN A 85 -0.37 9.52 -15.69
N VAL A 86 -1.36 10.32 -16.11
CA VAL A 86 -1.92 11.44 -15.34
C VAL A 86 -3.38 11.22 -14.91
N THR A 87 -3.95 10.04 -15.18
CA THR A 87 -5.29 9.62 -14.73
C THR A 87 -5.31 8.11 -14.50
N SER A 88 -6.10 7.68 -13.52
CA SER A 88 -6.40 6.27 -13.29
C SER A 88 -7.44 5.71 -14.27
N LYS A 89 -8.11 6.59 -15.03
CA LYS A 89 -9.11 6.23 -16.03
C LYS A 89 -8.46 5.45 -17.18
N THR A 90 -9.02 4.29 -17.48
CA THR A 90 -8.75 3.56 -18.73
C THR A 90 -10.05 3.46 -19.53
N MET A 91 -9.94 3.28 -20.84
CA MET A 91 -11.09 3.14 -21.72
C MET A 91 -10.77 2.16 -22.84
N SER A 92 -11.74 1.33 -23.21
CA SER A 92 -11.57 0.36 -24.30
C SER A 92 -12.74 0.43 -25.28
N GLY A 93 -12.45 0.21 -26.56
CA GLY A 93 -13.46 0.10 -27.63
C GLY A 93 -14.00 1.42 -28.16
N THR A 94 -13.49 2.57 -27.70
CA THR A 94 -13.88 3.91 -28.19
C THR A 94 -12.73 4.58 -28.93
N SER A 95 -13.05 5.43 -29.92
CA SER A 95 -12.06 6.22 -30.67
C SER A 95 -11.67 7.51 -29.95
N ASP A 96 -12.40 7.91 -28.91
CA ASP A 96 -12.13 9.08 -28.09
C ASP A 96 -11.80 8.68 -26.64
N PHE A 97 -10.94 9.49 -26.02
CA PHE A 97 -10.52 9.33 -24.64
C PHE A 97 -10.39 10.69 -23.96
N ASN A 98 -11.39 11.00 -23.14
CA ASN A 98 -11.53 12.27 -22.44
C ASN A 98 -11.41 12.06 -20.94
N PHE A 99 -10.51 12.78 -20.26
CA PHE A 99 -10.27 12.61 -18.83
C PHE A 99 -9.82 13.91 -18.15
N GLN A 100 -10.08 13.98 -16.85
CA GLN A 100 -9.55 15.00 -15.96
C GLN A 100 -8.15 14.57 -15.51
N ILE A 101 -7.22 15.52 -15.39
CA ILE A 101 -5.88 15.24 -14.86
C ILE A 101 -6.00 15.04 -13.35
N GLU A 102 -5.78 13.80 -12.91
CA GLU A 102 -5.83 13.37 -11.51
C GLU A 102 -4.44 13.40 -10.86
N THR A 103 -3.40 13.07 -11.63
CA THR A 103 -2.01 13.00 -11.17
C THR A 103 -1.17 14.02 -11.93
N PRO A 104 -0.88 15.21 -11.36
CA PRO A 104 -0.09 16.23 -12.03
C PRO A 104 1.32 15.75 -12.36
N ASN A 105 1.72 15.83 -13.64
CA ASN A 105 3.04 15.46 -14.13
C ASN A 105 3.53 16.54 -15.10
N PRO A 106 4.82 16.92 -15.12
CA PRO A 106 5.34 17.86 -16.13
C PRO A 106 5.14 17.38 -17.57
N ARG A 107 4.90 16.08 -17.80
CA ARG A 107 4.54 15.51 -19.10
C ARG A 107 3.39 14.53 -18.95
N ALA A 108 2.28 14.81 -19.64
CA ALA A 108 1.22 13.82 -19.83
C ALA A 108 1.57 12.92 -21.01
N VAL A 109 1.65 11.63 -20.74
CA VAL A 109 1.93 10.57 -21.72
C VAL A 109 0.65 9.75 -21.86
N ILE A 110 0.00 9.88 -23.02
CA ILE A 110 -1.21 9.16 -23.37
C ILE A 110 -0.82 8.02 -24.30
N THR A 111 -1.20 6.80 -23.94
CA THR A 111 -0.94 5.60 -24.72
C THR A 111 -2.23 5.07 -25.29
N LEU A 112 -2.26 4.93 -26.63
CA LEU A 112 -3.27 4.20 -27.37
C LEU A 112 -2.67 2.88 -27.85
N GLU A 113 -3.24 1.77 -27.41
CA GLU A 113 -2.92 0.44 -27.91
C GLU A 113 -4.01 -0.04 -28.88
N VAL A 114 -3.60 -0.44 -30.08
CA VAL A 114 -4.49 -0.88 -31.16
C VAL A 114 -4.25 -2.36 -31.43
N CYS A 115 -5.22 -3.20 -31.05
CA CYS A 115 -5.11 -4.65 -31.13
C CYS A 115 -5.93 -5.24 -32.30
N GLN A 116 -5.30 -6.07 -33.12
CA GLN A 116 -5.96 -6.93 -34.11
C GLN A 116 -5.68 -8.40 -33.76
N GLY A 117 -6.68 -9.10 -33.21
CA GLY A 117 -6.48 -10.42 -32.62
C GLY A 117 -5.54 -10.33 -31.41
N ASP A 118 -4.53 -11.19 -31.36
CA ASP A 118 -3.55 -11.26 -30.26
C ASP A 118 -2.36 -10.29 -30.44
N THR A 119 -2.35 -9.52 -31.53
CA THR A 119 -1.27 -8.57 -31.86
C THR A 119 -1.70 -7.13 -31.59
N CYS A 120 -0.95 -6.42 -30.75
CA CYS A 120 -1.23 -5.03 -30.37
C CYS A 120 -0.05 -4.11 -30.71
N ASP A 121 -0.35 -2.98 -31.35
CA ASP A 121 0.60 -1.92 -31.67
C ASP A 121 0.32 -0.71 -30.76
N LYS A 122 1.36 -0.12 -30.14
CA LYS A 122 1.23 1.03 -29.23
C LYS A 122 1.63 2.34 -29.91
N THR A 123 0.80 3.36 -29.74
CA THR A 123 1.03 4.74 -30.18
C THR A 123 0.95 5.66 -28.97
N ILE A 124 1.89 6.59 -28.85
CA ILE A 124 2.00 7.49 -27.69
C ILE A 124 1.85 8.94 -28.17
N SER A 125 1.08 9.73 -27.42
CA SER A 125 1.02 11.19 -27.53
C SER A 125 1.52 11.82 -26.24
N GLU A 126 2.44 12.77 -26.36
CA GLU A 126 3.00 13.50 -25.22
C GLU A 126 2.55 14.95 -25.25
N ILE A 127 2.00 15.43 -24.14
CA ILE A 127 1.66 16.84 -23.92
C ILE A 127 2.61 17.38 -22.86
N ASP A 128 3.40 18.39 -23.24
CA ASP A 128 4.20 19.16 -22.30
C ASP A 128 3.26 19.97 -21.41
N MET A 129 3.34 19.75 -20.10
CA MET A 129 2.55 20.48 -19.09
C MET A 129 3.45 21.27 -18.14
N SER A 130 4.72 21.48 -18.51
CA SER A 130 5.72 22.18 -17.70
C SER A 130 5.42 23.68 -17.49
N PHE A 131 4.57 24.27 -18.34
CA PHE A 131 4.11 25.65 -18.23
C PHE A 131 2.94 25.82 -17.25
N ILE A 132 2.21 24.75 -16.90
CA ILE A 132 1.30 24.74 -15.76
C ILE A 132 2.20 24.82 -14.54
N GLY A 133 2.36 26.02 -13.99
CA GLY A 133 3.47 26.39 -13.10
C GLY A 133 3.67 25.48 -11.89
N PHE A 134 4.45 24.42 -12.06
CA PHE A 134 5.15 23.70 -10.99
C PHE A 134 6.28 24.61 -10.50
N ALA A 135 5.93 25.67 -9.77
CA ALA A 135 6.86 26.73 -9.43
C ALA A 135 7.92 26.27 -8.41
N LYS A 136 9.16 26.11 -8.90
CA LYS A 136 10.39 26.26 -8.11
C LYS A 136 10.40 27.62 -7.41
N LYS A 137 10.89 27.62 -6.15
CA LYS A 137 11.29 28.78 -5.31
C LYS A 137 11.83 29.97 -6.11
N PRO A 138 11.60 31.18 -5.57
CA PRO A 138 12.70 32.08 -5.29
C PRO A 138 12.78 32.46 -3.80
N SER A 139 14.01 32.44 -3.28
CA SER A 139 14.40 33.14 -2.06
C SER A 139 14.33 34.65 -2.30
N GLY A 140 13.49 35.37 -1.56
CA GLY A 140 13.41 36.83 -1.63
C GLY A 140 12.33 37.40 -0.72
N GLN A 141 12.79 38.19 0.25
CA GLN A 141 12.13 38.90 1.34
C GLN A 141 10.77 39.63 1.12
N ILE A 142 9.99 39.59 2.22
CA ILE A 142 9.16 40.65 2.85
C ILE A 142 7.65 40.78 2.48
N SER A 143 6.86 40.47 3.53
CA SER A 143 5.52 40.91 3.97
C SER A 143 4.40 41.23 2.98
N ASP A 144 3.30 40.49 3.11
CA ASP A 144 2.03 41.13 3.50
C ASP A 144 1.04 40.13 4.14
N THR A 145 0.28 40.65 5.09
CA THR A 145 -0.63 39.96 6.03
C THR A 145 -1.93 39.45 5.39
N ASN A 146 -2.45 38.33 5.92
CA ASN A 146 -3.83 37.84 5.85
C ASN A 146 -4.35 37.23 4.53
N LYS A 147 -3.75 36.10 4.13
CA LYS A 147 -4.52 34.94 3.64
C LYS A 147 -3.99 33.72 4.40
N ASN A 148 -4.84 33.00 5.12
CA ASN A 148 -4.51 31.65 5.59
C ASN A 148 -4.35 30.78 4.34
N THR A 149 -3.16 30.71 3.77
CA THR A 149 -2.80 29.65 2.83
C THR A 149 -2.77 28.37 3.64
N LEU A 150 -3.81 27.55 3.50
CA LEU A 150 -3.78 26.17 3.94
C LEU A 150 -2.53 25.53 3.34
N GLN A 151 -1.70 24.95 4.20
CA GLN A 151 -0.50 24.24 3.75
C GLN A 151 -0.92 22.85 3.30
N ARG A 152 -0.07 22.19 2.52
CA ARG A 152 -0.26 20.78 2.15
C ARG A 152 0.53 19.91 3.10
N ASP A 153 -0.02 18.75 3.43
CA ASP A 153 0.65 17.78 4.28
C ASP A 153 1.99 17.33 3.67
N LEU A 154 2.94 16.97 4.52
CA LEU A 154 4.30 16.63 4.11
C LEU A 154 4.51 15.15 3.80
N PHE A 155 3.46 14.33 3.80
CA PHE A 155 3.54 12.89 3.55
C PHE A 155 3.03 12.51 2.16
N PHE A 156 1.88 13.06 1.79
CA PHE A 156 1.16 12.80 0.55
C PHE A 156 1.12 14.02 -0.36
N ASN A 157 1.31 15.23 0.19
CA ASN A 157 1.05 16.48 -0.52
C ASN A 157 -0.40 16.58 -1.06
N GLU A 158 -1.33 15.92 -0.37
CA GLU A 158 -2.72 15.67 -0.81
C GLU A 158 -3.75 16.39 0.05
N TYR A 159 -3.46 16.61 1.33
CA TYR A 159 -4.44 17.12 2.28
C TYR A 159 -4.05 18.49 2.82
N ASP A 160 -5.06 19.35 2.93
CA ASP A 160 -4.90 20.64 3.57
C ASP A 160 -4.64 20.45 5.07
N CYS A 161 -3.67 21.19 5.58
CA CYS A 161 -3.19 21.08 6.94
C CYS A 161 -2.87 22.46 7.53
N VAL A 162 -2.77 22.48 8.86
CA VAL A 162 -2.35 23.65 9.63
C VAL A 162 -1.20 23.23 10.52
N ASN A 163 -0.11 23.98 10.50
CA ASN A 163 0.97 23.77 11.47
C ASN A 163 0.44 24.03 12.87
N ASN A 164 0.60 23.04 13.73
CA ASN A 164 0.28 23.13 15.14
C ASN A 164 1.53 22.79 15.94
N ASN A 165 1.87 23.63 16.91
CA ASN A 165 3.01 23.41 17.80
C ASN A 165 2.65 22.42 18.93
N ASN A 166 1.37 22.15 19.16
CA ASN A 166 0.95 21.15 20.13
C ASN A 166 1.19 19.75 19.55
N LYS A 167 2.20 19.07 20.07
CA LYS A 167 2.50 17.67 19.78
C LYS A 167 2.04 16.72 20.91
N SER A 168 1.34 17.21 21.93
CA SER A 168 0.92 16.37 23.05
C SER A 168 -0.28 15.51 22.69
N PHE A 169 -0.21 14.24 23.07
CA PHE A 169 -1.27 13.25 22.98
C PHE A 169 -1.89 13.01 24.36
N GLU A 170 -3.20 12.83 24.37
CA GLU A 170 -3.97 12.30 25.49
C GLU A 170 -4.36 10.84 25.18
N LYS A 171 -4.73 10.08 26.21
CA LYS A 171 -5.25 8.72 26.03
C LYS A 171 -6.39 8.67 25.01
N PHE A 172 -6.20 7.84 23.97
CA PHE A 172 -7.20 7.59 22.95
C PHE A 172 -8.18 6.46 23.34
N TYR A 173 -7.90 5.75 24.43
CA TYR A 173 -8.68 4.60 24.88
C TYR A 173 -8.47 4.38 26.39
N PRO A 174 -9.44 3.82 27.15
CA PRO A 174 -9.23 3.51 28.55
C PRO A 174 -8.11 2.47 28.74
N ILE A 175 -6.97 2.89 29.29
CA ILE A 175 -5.76 2.04 29.39
C ILE A 175 -6.00 0.73 30.16
N ARG A 176 -6.92 0.73 31.13
CA ARG A 176 -7.31 -0.49 31.89
C ARG A 176 -8.00 -1.56 31.02
N LEU A 177 -8.56 -1.17 29.87
CA LEU A 177 -9.19 -2.07 28.90
C LEU A 177 -8.18 -2.61 27.87
N ILE A 178 -6.92 -2.16 27.94
CA ILE A 178 -5.83 -2.70 27.14
C ILE A 178 -5.23 -3.87 27.93
N GLU A 179 -5.23 -5.05 27.32
CA GLU A 179 -4.56 -6.23 27.88
C GLU A 179 -3.05 -6.09 27.73
N GLU A 180 -2.62 -5.92 26.49
CA GLU A 180 -1.23 -5.84 26.10
C GLU A 180 -1.05 -5.00 24.83
N ILE A 181 0.14 -4.43 24.69
CA ILE A 181 0.58 -3.72 23.50
C ILE A 181 1.76 -4.50 22.91
N GLU A 182 1.59 -5.02 21.69
CA GLU A 182 2.74 -5.55 20.94
C GLU A 182 3.45 -4.39 20.22
N PRO A 183 4.79 -4.35 20.28
CA PRO A 183 5.57 -3.28 19.67
C PRO A 183 5.55 -3.35 18.14
N MET A 184 5.96 -2.25 17.50
CA MET A 184 6.28 -2.21 16.07
C MET A 184 7.35 -3.23 15.70
N GLY A 185 7.41 -3.51 14.41
CA GLY A 185 8.41 -4.39 13.81
C GLY A 185 8.06 -5.86 13.84
N LYS A 186 6.79 -6.19 14.10
CA LYS A 186 6.28 -7.55 13.99
C LYS A 186 6.46 -8.03 12.56
N LEU A 187 6.85 -9.29 12.44
CA LEU A 187 6.96 -10.00 11.17
C LEU A 187 5.88 -11.07 11.13
N ASN A 188 5.12 -11.10 10.04
CA ASN A 188 4.09 -12.10 9.76
C ASN A 188 3.89 -12.25 8.25
N ALA A 189 4.80 -12.97 7.60
CA ALA A 189 4.78 -13.16 6.14
C ALA A 189 3.50 -13.83 5.65
N GLY A 190 2.87 -14.69 6.48
CA GLY A 190 1.58 -15.33 6.18
C GLY A 190 0.44 -14.35 5.93
N SER A 191 0.48 -13.15 6.52
CA SER A 191 -0.52 -12.08 6.37
C SER A 191 0.01 -10.87 5.59
N GLY A 192 1.14 -11.01 4.88
CA GLY A 192 1.73 -9.92 4.08
C GLY A 192 2.66 -8.97 4.82
N HIS A 193 2.98 -9.23 6.08
CA HIS A 193 3.97 -8.46 6.85
C HIS A 193 5.35 -9.13 6.81
N VAL A 194 5.92 -9.27 5.61
CA VAL A 194 7.29 -9.82 5.46
C VAL A 194 8.35 -8.83 5.93
N THR A 195 8.13 -7.54 5.74
CA THR A 195 8.96 -6.48 6.34
C THR A 195 8.38 -6.05 7.68
N PRO A 196 9.20 -5.51 8.60
CA PRO A 196 8.74 -5.10 9.93
C PRO A 196 7.54 -4.12 9.86
N THR A 197 6.49 -4.37 10.64
CA THR A 197 5.29 -3.51 10.69
C THR A 197 5.56 -2.14 11.32
N ASP A 198 4.92 -1.10 10.80
CA ASP A 198 5.05 0.31 11.20
C ASP A 198 4.05 0.76 12.29
N HIS A 199 3.33 -0.20 12.88
CA HIS A 199 2.28 0.05 13.88
C HIS A 199 2.42 -0.89 15.08
N LEU A 200 1.93 -0.42 16.23
CA LEU A 200 1.73 -1.22 17.43
C LEU A 200 0.38 -1.93 17.36
N TYR A 201 0.28 -3.05 18.07
CA TYR A 201 -0.97 -3.81 18.19
C TYR A 201 -1.53 -3.63 19.59
N ILE A 202 -2.63 -2.90 19.71
CA ILE A 202 -3.34 -2.70 20.97
C ILE A 202 -4.35 -3.83 21.10
N LYS A 203 -4.19 -4.69 22.12
CA LYS A 203 -5.12 -5.80 22.35
C LYS A 203 -6.13 -5.47 23.44
N ARG A 204 -7.38 -5.87 23.19
CA ARG A 204 -8.47 -5.71 24.14
C ARG A 204 -8.32 -6.66 25.32
N ASN A 205 -8.81 -6.24 26.48
CA ASN A 205 -8.92 -7.08 27.65
C ASN A 205 -10.11 -8.05 27.50
N PRO A 206 -9.87 -9.37 27.36
CA PRO A 206 -10.93 -10.35 27.16
C PRO A 206 -11.90 -10.43 28.35
N ASP A 207 -11.47 -10.05 29.55
CA ASP A 207 -12.31 -10.08 30.76
C ASP A 207 -13.23 -8.86 30.87
N ALA A 208 -13.06 -7.85 30.00
CA ALA A 208 -13.80 -6.59 30.05
C ALA A 208 -14.56 -6.26 28.76
N ILE A 209 -14.80 -7.24 27.87
CA ILE A 209 -15.39 -7.01 26.53
C ILE A 209 -16.77 -6.35 26.57
N SER A 210 -17.62 -6.72 27.55
CA SER A 210 -18.95 -6.11 27.69
C SER A 210 -18.89 -4.62 28.01
N GLU A 211 -17.87 -4.19 28.74
CA GLU A 211 -17.62 -2.79 29.02
C GLU A 211 -16.92 -2.10 27.84
N ASP A 212 -15.97 -2.79 27.23
CA ASP A 212 -15.19 -2.34 26.08
C ASP A 212 -16.09 -1.93 24.90
N ASN A 213 -17.13 -2.73 24.60
CA ASN A 213 -18.11 -2.43 23.53
C ASN A 213 -18.85 -1.09 23.71
N ASN A 214 -18.79 -0.47 24.88
CA ASN A 214 -19.39 0.85 25.16
C ASN A 214 -18.42 2.03 24.97
N HIS A 215 -17.16 1.78 24.62
CA HIS A 215 -16.14 2.80 24.48
C HIS A 215 -15.80 3.08 23.01
N PHE A 216 -15.56 4.36 22.72
CA PHE A 216 -15.00 4.79 21.45
C PHE A 216 -13.48 4.91 21.58
N ILE A 217 -12.79 4.63 20.47
CA ILE A 217 -11.46 5.19 20.21
C ILE A 217 -11.63 6.70 20.03
N LEU A 218 -10.83 7.47 20.77
CA LEU A 218 -10.85 8.92 20.81
C LEU A 218 -9.68 9.51 20.03
N SER A 219 -9.81 10.76 19.60
CA SER A 219 -8.70 11.49 19.01
C SER A 219 -7.62 11.79 20.06
N PRO A 220 -6.38 11.29 19.91
CA PRO A 220 -5.33 11.53 20.90
C PRO A 220 -4.89 12.99 20.94
N SER A 221 -5.09 13.74 19.85
CA SER A 221 -4.84 15.18 19.80
C SER A 221 -5.80 15.82 18.80
N SER A 222 -5.90 17.15 18.82
CA SER A 222 -6.70 17.89 17.85
C SER A 222 -6.14 17.69 16.43
N GLY A 223 -7.01 17.71 15.42
CA GLY A 223 -6.60 17.41 14.05
C GLY A 223 -7.77 17.33 13.09
N HIS A 224 -7.56 16.67 11.96
CA HIS A 224 -8.59 16.42 10.97
C HIS A 224 -8.52 14.98 10.46
N ILE A 225 -9.66 14.31 10.40
CA ILE A 225 -9.77 13.08 9.61
C ILE A 225 -9.76 13.49 8.14
N VAL A 226 -8.79 12.97 7.41
CA VAL A 226 -8.60 13.26 5.98
C VAL A 226 -8.89 12.05 5.10
N ARG A 227 -8.89 10.84 5.66
CA ARG A 227 -9.23 9.62 4.93
C ARG A 227 -9.80 8.55 5.85
N ILE A 228 -10.82 7.86 5.36
CA ILE A 228 -11.39 6.66 5.96
C ILE A 228 -11.53 5.61 4.86
N THR A 229 -10.92 4.44 5.02
CA THR A 229 -11.06 3.31 4.11
C THR A 229 -11.77 2.19 4.85
N ARG A 230 -12.74 1.52 4.21
CA ARG A 230 -13.32 0.28 4.72
C ARG A 230 -12.74 -0.90 3.97
N GLN A 231 -12.27 -1.91 4.69
CA GLN A 231 -11.69 -3.10 4.06
C GLN A 231 -12.71 -3.84 3.19
N GLY A 232 -12.20 -4.71 2.31
CA GLY A 232 -13.05 -5.56 1.45
C GLY A 232 -13.88 -6.59 2.22
N ASN A 233 -13.52 -6.85 3.49
CA ASN A 233 -14.25 -7.72 4.40
C ASN A 233 -14.43 -7.04 5.76
N ASP A 234 -15.58 -7.29 6.38
CA ASP A 234 -15.82 -6.95 7.78
C ASP A 234 -15.19 -7.99 8.72
N GLN A 235 -14.98 -7.63 9.98
CA GLN A 235 -14.34 -8.49 10.98
C GLN A 235 -15.39 -9.07 11.94
N TYR A 236 -15.03 -10.20 12.56
CA TYR A 236 -15.82 -10.76 13.64
C TYR A 236 -15.67 -9.91 14.91
N LEU A 237 -16.78 -9.56 15.52
CA LEU A 237 -16.80 -8.86 16.81
C LEU A 237 -16.28 -9.82 17.88
N TYR A 238 -15.13 -9.45 18.44
CA TYR A 238 -14.48 -10.24 19.47
C TYR A 238 -15.37 -10.42 20.70
N GLY A 239 -15.48 -11.67 21.18
CA GLY A 239 -16.24 -12.03 22.39
C GLY A 239 -17.75 -12.16 22.24
N GLU A 240 -18.32 -11.88 21.06
CA GLU A 240 -19.77 -12.00 20.80
C GLU A 240 -20.10 -13.16 19.87
N TYR A 241 -19.99 -14.39 20.39
CA TYR A 241 -20.53 -15.57 19.72
C TYR A 241 -22.06 -15.63 19.90
N SER A 242 -22.81 -15.67 18.80
CA SER A 242 -24.25 -15.90 18.82
C SER A 242 -24.54 -17.40 18.72
N GLU A 243 -24.89 -18.02 19.85
CA GLU A 243 -25.33 -19.43 19.86
C GLU A 243 -26.56 -19.68 18.98
N GLN A 244 -27.40 -18.66 18.78
CA GLN A 244 -28.62 -18.76 17.97
C GLN A 244 -28.34 -18.77 16.46
N GLN A 245 -27.30 -18.06 16.02
CA GLN A 245 -26.90 -18.00 14.62
C GLN A 245 -25.73 -18.95 14.30
N ASN A 246 -25.12 -19.54 15.33
CA ASN A 246 -23.87 -20.29 15.24
C ASN A 246 -22.80 -19.48 14.50
N ASP A 247 -22.74 -18.18 14.78
CA ASP A 247 -21.91 -17.20 14.08
C ASP A 247 -21.55 -16.04 15.00
N TYR A 248 -20.53 -15.28 14.63
CA TYR A 248 -20.13 -14.05 15.32
C TYR A 248 -20.76 -12.85 14.62
N SER A 249 -21.13 -11.83 15.39
CA SER A 249 -21.59 -10.56 14.82
C SER A 249 -20.46 -9.95 13.99
N LEU A 250 -20.72 -9.54 12.75
CA LEU A 250 -19.75 -8.82 11.93
C LEU A 250 -19.82 -7.32 12.23
N VAL A 251 -18.64 -6.70 12.32
CA VAL A 251 -18.50 -5.24 12.43
C VAL A 251 -17.59 -4.71 11.33
N PRO A 252 -17.79 -3.45 10.90
CA PRO A 252 -16.94 -2.84 9.90
C PRO A 252 -15.45 -2.89 10.26
N ASP A 253 -14.58 -2.92 9.25
CA ASP A 253 -13.13 -2.79 9.40
C ASP A 253 -12.65 -1.53 8.70
N HIS A 254 -12.44 -0.48 9.49
CA HIS A 254 -12.00 0.81 9.00
C HIS A 254 -10.53 1.08 9.31
N ARG A 255 -9.87 1.69 8.34
CA ARG A 255 -8.61 2.42 8.49
C ARG A 255 -8.90 3.92 8.45
N ILE A 256 -8.43 4.66 9.45
CA ILE A 256 -8.61 6.12 9.54
C ILE A 256 -7.24 6.81 9.59
N LEU A 257 -7.09 7.87 8.80
CA LEU A 257 -5.92 8.74 8.80
C LEU A 257 -6.29 10.12 9.36
N ILE A 258 -5.54 10.55 10.38
CA ILE A 258 -5.75 11.80 11.10
C ILE A 258 -4.51 12.67 10.96
N MET A 259 -4.66 13.87 10.39
CA MET A 259 -3.61 14.89 10.36
C MET A 259 -3.73 15.78 11.61
N HIS A 260 -2.77 15.69 12.52
CA HIS A 260 -2.69 16.57 13.70
C HIS A 260 -2.02 17.92 13.36
N SER A 261 -1.10 17.89 12.40
CA SER A 261 -0.46 19.05 11.80
C SER A 261 0.03 18.70 10.39
N CYS A 262 0.73 19.60 9.69
CA CYS A 262 1.28 19.29 8.37
C CYS A 262 2.38 18.21 8.38
N ASN A 263 2.97 17.95 9.54
CA ASN A 263 4.09 17.03 9.69
C ASN A 263 3.81 15.89 10.67
N LEU A 264 2.63 15.81 11.30
CA LEU A 264 2.31 14.79 12.30
C LEU A 264 0.96 14.16 11.99
N MET A 265 0.94 12.84 11.82
CA MET A 265 -0.28 12.07 11.59
C MET A 265 -0.37 10.83 12.47
N THR A 266 -1.61 10.38 12.70
CA THR A 266 -1.94 9.09 13.31
C THR A 266 -2.72 8.25 12.33
N ILE A 267 -2.45 6.95 12.30
CA ILE A 267 -3.25 5.95 11.58
C ILE A 267 -3.78 4.95 12.60
N PHE A 268 -5.08 4.68 12.51
CA PHE A 268 -5.74 3.56 13.19
C PHE A 268 -6.28 2.56 12.14
N ILE A 269 -6.15 1.26 12.38
CA ILE A 269 -6.72 0.18 11.53
C ILE A 269 -7.47 -0.81 12.43
N HIS A 270 -8.42 -1.56 11.87
CA HIS A 270 -9.32 -2.46 12.60
C HIS A 270 -10.31 -1.73 13.51
N LEU A 271 -10.74 -0.54 13.06
CA LEU A 271 -11.81 0.22 13.70
C LEU A 271 -13.19 -0.28 13.24
N GLY A 272 -14.09 -0.44 14.21
CA GLY A 272 -15.47 -0.88 14.04
C GLY A 272 -16.40 0.21 13.51
N GLU A 273 -17.59 0.28 14.10
CA GLU A 273 -18.59 1.30 13.78
C GLU A 273 -18.05 2.73 14.01
N LEU A 274 -18.15 3.58 12.99
CA LEU A 274 -17.80 5.00 13.09
C LEU A 274 -18.78 5.74 14.00
N HIS A 275 -18.31 6.79 14.69
CA HIS A 275 -19.15 7.65 15.49
C HIS A 275 -20.23 8.32 14.60
N PRO A 276 -21.49 8.50 15.06
CA PRO A 276 -22.57 9.02 14.22
C PRO A 276 -22.30 10.37 13.55
N THR A 277 -21.56 11.27 14.21
CA THR A 277 -21.18 12.57 13.64
C THR A 277 -20.21 12.45 12.47
N ILE A 278 -19.41 11.38 12.41
CA ILE A 278 -18.55 11.08 11.27
C ILE A 278 -19.39 10.49 10.14
N ILE A 279 -20.31 9.57 10.44
CA ILE A 279 -21.22 8.97 9.44
C ILE A 279 -22.08 10.05 8.76
N GLU A 280 -22.57 11.04 9.52
CA GLU A 280 -23.33 12.18 8.96
C GLU A 280 -22.52 12.95 7.91
N ARG A 281 -21.19 13.01 8.06
CA ARG A 281 -20.26 13.72 7.17
C ARG A 281 -19.80 12.88 6.00
N THR A 282 -19.57 11.58 6.21
CA THR A 282 -19.04 10.69 5.17
C THR A 282 -20.11 9.99 4.36
N GLY A 283 -21.32 9.87 4.90
CA GLY A 283 -22.28 8.86 4.48
C GLY A 283 -21.78 7.44 4.77
N LYS A 284 -22.48 6.46 4.23
CA LYS A 284 -22.08 5.04 4.31
C LYS A 284 -20.91 4.77 3.37
N ILE A 285 -19.83 4.19 3.91
CA ILE A 285 -18.70 3.68 3.12
C ILE A 285 -18.94 2.18 2.86
N ASN A 286 -18.95 1.77 1.59
CA ASN A 286 -19.13 0.35 1.24
C ASN A 286 -17.83 -0.44 1.43
N LEU A 287 -17.93 -1.76 1.36
CA LEU A 287 -16.76 -2.64 1.43
C LEU A 287 -15.77 -2.32 0.30
N GLY A 288 -14.49 -2.17 0.64
CA GLY A 288 -13.44 -1.82 -0.31
C GLY A 288 -13.41 -0.34 -0.75
N ASP A 289 -14.39 0.47 -0.34
CA ASP A 289 -14.45 1.89 -0.70
C ASP A 289 -13.70 2.77 0.31
N SER A 290 -13.49 4.03 -0.07
CA SER A 290 -12.90 5.05 0.79
C SER A 290 -13.68 6.36 0.72
N TRP A 291 -13.68 7.08 1.84
CA TRP A 291 -13.96 8.50 1.91
C TRP A 291 -12.65 9.26 2.09
N SER A 292 -12.45 10.34 1.34
CA SER A 292 -11.30 11.24 1.49
C SER A 292 -11.73 12.69 1.51
N ALA A 293 -11.01 13.50 2.27
CA ALA A 293 -11.11 14.94 2.22
C ALA A 293 -10.64 15.45 0.86
N SER A 294 -11.36 16.41 0.31
CA SER A 294 -11.11 17.04 -0.98
C SER A 294 -11.73 18.43 -1.01
N ASP A 295 -11.57 19.16 -2.12
CA ASP A 295 -12.23 20.46 -2.32
C ASP A 295 -13.76 20.38 -2.20
N LEU A 296 -14.33 19.20 -2.51
CA LEU A 296 -15.77 18.92 -2.40
C LEU A 296 -16.15 18.41 -1.00
N ASN A 297 -15.23 17.75 -0.31
CA ASN A 297 -15.44 17.15 1.01
C ASN A 297 -14.45 17.74 2.02
N SER A 298 -14.85 18.78 2.74
CA SER A 298 -13.99 19.33 3.81
C SER A 298 -13.61 18.26 4.83
N ALA A 299 -12.34 18.25 5.24
CA ALA A 299 -11.81 17.36 6.26
C ALA A 299 -12.63 17.46 7.57
N ILE A 300 -12.77 16.35 8.29
CA ILE A 300 -13.57 16.31 9.51
C ILE A 300 -12.70 16.76 10.68
N LYS A 301 -12.95 17.96 11.18
CA LYS A 301 -12.24 18.51 12.33
C LYS A 301 -12.51 17.69 13.60
N LEU A 302 -11.45 17.42 14.35
CA LEU A 302 -11.45 16.79 15.66
C LEU A 302 -10.78 17.72 16.68
N ASN A 303 -11.35 17.81 17.87
CA ASN A 303 -10.65 18.21 19.08
C ASN A 303 -10.05 16.98 19.76
N THR A 304 -9.11 17.21 20.67
CA THR A 304 -8.60 16.15 21.55
C THR A 304 -9.74 15.52 22.34
N GLY A 305 -9.79 14.19 22.39
CA GLY A 305 -10.83 13.43 23.09
C GLY A 305 -12.13 13.23 22.31
N ASP A 306 -12.27 13.79 21.10
CA ASP A 306 -13.47 13.55 20.28
C ASP A 306 -13.57 12.06 19.89
N PRO A 307 -14.77 11.43 19.98
CA PRO A 307 -14.97 10.04 19.62
C PRO A 307 -14.91 9.82 18.11
N ILE A 308 -14.23 8.76 17.69
CA ILE A 308 -13.97 8.46 16.27
C ILE A 308 -14.75 7.22 15.82
N ALA A 309 -14.47 6.08 16.44
CA ALA A 309 -15.07 4.80 16.07
C ALA A 309 -14.96 3.82 17.24
N LYS A 310 -15.73 2.75 17.22
CA LYS A 310 -15.57 1.64 18.16
C LYS A 310 -14.38 0.78 17.76
N PHE A 311 -13.97 -0.09 18.68
CA PHE A 311 -13.06 -1.18 18.36
C PHE A 311 -13.73 -2.16 17.38
N GLY A 312 -13.03 -2.61 16.34
CA GLY A 312 -13.55 -3.56 15.35
C GLY A 312 -13.27 -5.02 15.71
N ASP A 313 -12.01 -5.40 15.79
CA ASP A 313 -11.56 -6.76 16.14
C ASP A 313 -11.06 -6.84 17.61
N ASN A 314 -10.34 -7.90 17.97
CA ASN A 314 -9.58 -8.01 19.21
C ASN A 314 -8.32 -7.12 19.23
N VAL A 315 -7.86 -6.68 18.06
CA VAL A 315 -6.61 -5.94 17.87
C VAL A 315 -6.85 -4.66 17.09
N LEU A 316 -6.33 -3.54 17.58
CA LEU A 316 -6.31 -2.25 16.91
C LEU A 316 -4.87 -1.93 16.53
N ASP A 317 -4.64 -1.62 15.25
CA ASP A 317 -3.33 -1.16 14.82
C ASP A 317 -3.24 0.34 15.05
N TRP A 318 -2.16 0.79 15.68
CA TRP A 318 -1.91 2.20 15.97
C TRP A 318 -0.49 2.60 15.55
N SER A 319 -0.38 3.60 14.68
CA SER A 319 0.91 4.18 14.29
C SER A 319 0.86 5.70 14.29
N VAL A 320 2.03 6.30 14.51
CA VAL A 320 2.24 7.74 14.49
C VAL A 320 3.45 8.03 13.59
N HIS A 321 3.32 9.05 12.75
CA HIS A 321 4.33 9.42 11.78
C HIS A 321 4.64 10.91 11.92
N ASP A 322 5.93 11.27 12.01
CA ASP A 322 6.40 12.67 12.01
C ASP A 322 7.37 12.89 10.85
N SER A 323 6.97 13.68 9.84
CA SER A 323 7.78 13.91 8.64
C SER A 323 9.07 14.70 8.90
N ASN A 324 9.25 15.28 10.09
CA ASN A 324 10.53 15.85 10.50
C ASN A 324 11.58 14.77 10.86
N MET A 325 11.14 13.53 11.06
CA MET A 325 12.01 12.41 11.37
C MET A 325 12.15 11.53 10.13
N ILE A 326 13.37 11.05 9.86
CA ILE A 326 13.63 10.05 8.84
C ILE A 326 14.37 8.90 9.52
N LEU A 327 13.84 7.69 9.38
CA LEU A 327 14.47 6.48 9.88
C LEU A 327 15.74 6.16 9.06
N GLU A 328 16.90 6.34 9.67
CA GLU A 328 18.21 6.17 9.01
C GLU A 328 18.58 4.71 8.74
N GLY A 329 17.92 3.76 9.40
CA GLY A 329 18.14 2.32 9.20
C GLY A 329 17.41 1.74 8.00
N PHE A 330 16.86 2.56 7.10
CA PHE A 330 16.45 2.14 5.77
C PHE A 330 17.48 2.65 4.75
N LEU A 331 18.27 1.76 4.15
CA LEU A 331 19.34 2.18 3.23
C LEU A 331 18.82 2.57 1.83
N ASN A 332 17.57 2.21 1.53
CA ASN A 332 16.86 2.60 0.32
C ASN A 332 15.43 3.06 0.67
N PRO A 333 15.28 4.27 1.25
CA PRO A 333 13.98 4.75 1.74
C PRO A 333 13.00 5.07 0.60
N GLU A 334 13.50 5.41 -0.59
CA GLU A 334 12.68 5.71 -1.77
C GLU A 334 11.80 4.53 -2.19
N ARG A 335 12.25 3.31 -1.89
CA ARG A 335 11.52 2.08 -2.18
C ARG A 335 10.12 2.01 -1.57
N TYR A 336 9.93 2.63 -0.42
CA TYR A 336 8.66 2.61 0.30
C TYR A 336 7.69 3.71 -0.18
N ARG A 337 8.19 4.74 -0.88
CA ARG A 337 7.41 5.97 -1.15
C ARG A 337 6.17 5.78 -2.00
N GLN A 338 6.19 4.83 -2.92
CA GLN A 338 5.04 4.60 -3.82
C GLN A 338 3.84 3.98 -3.08
N ALA A 339 4.11 3.18 -2.04
CA ALA A 339 3.10 2.40 -1.33
C ALA A 339 2.73 3.00 0.03
N GLU A 340 3.77 3.31 0.79
CA GLU A 340 3.71 3.68 2.19
C GLU A 340 4.69 4.84 2.44
N PRO A 341 4.46 6.03 1.84
CA PRO A 341 5.37 7.18 1.97
C PRO A 341 5.59 7.63 3.42
N TRP A 342 4.66 7.32 4.32
CA TRP A 342 4.77 7.60 5.75
C TRP A 342 5.74 6.66 6.48
N LYS A 343 6.01 5.46 5.97
CA LYS A 343 6.73 4.39 6.70
C LYS A 343 8.12 4.81 7.17
N ILE A 344 8.83 5.59 6.35
CA ILE A 344 10.17 6.11 6.69
C ILE A 344 10.14 7.20 7.77
N HIS A 345 8.95 7.69 8.12
CA HIS A 345 8.69 8.74 9.10
C HIS A 345 8.01 8.18 10.37
N THR A 346 7.95 6.85 10.52
CA THR A 346 7.38 6.18 11.70
C THR A 346 8.18 6.54 12.94
N VAL A 347 7.48 6.88 14.01
CA VAL A 347 8.09 7.31 15.28
C VAL A 347 7.51 6.53 16.46
N ASP A 348 8.23 6.50 17.59
CA ASP A 348 7.71 5.99 18.87
C ASP A 348 6.50 6.85 19.31
N PRO A 349 5.26 6.31 19.34
CA PRO A 349 4.08 7.10 19.72
C PRO A 349 4.11 7.56 21.18
N PHE A 350 4.79 6.83 22.07
CA PHE A 350 4.85 7.14 23.50
C PHE A 350 5.66 8.40 23.80
N GLN A 351 6.40 8.95 22.83
CA GLN A 351 7.10 10.23 23.00
C GLN A 351 6.14 11.43 23.07
N TYR A 352 4.89 11.26 22.65
CA TYR A 352 3.89 12.32 22.61
C TYR A 352 2.99 12.39 23.85
N PHE A 353 3.10 11.43 24.77
CA PHE A 353 2.30 11.39 25.99
C PHE A 353 3.05 12.05 27.16
N ASP A 354 2.29 12.61 28.11
CA ASP A 354 2.82 12.99 29.42
C ASP A 354 3.30 11.77 30.22
N SER A 355 3.99 12.00 31.34
CA SER A 355 4.61 10.92 32.11
C SER A 355 3.62 9.88 32.61
N ASP A 356 2.41 10.28 33.00
CA ASP A 356 1.48 9.41 33.72
C ASP A 356 0.79 8.45 32.75
N ASP A 357 0.21 8.98 31.66
CA ASP A 357 -0.40 8.14 30.62
C ASP A 357 0.68 7.31 29.89
N LYS A 358 1.88 7.87 29.70
CA LYS A 358 3.02 7.15 29.12
C LYS A 358 3.43 5.95 29.96
N GLU A 359 3.61 6.12 31.28
CA GLU A 359 4.00 5.02 32.16
C GLU A 359 2.95 3.91 32.16
N LEU A 360 1.67 4.28 32.21
CA LEU A 360 0.57 3.32 32.14
C LEU A 360 0.54 2.56 30.81
N LEU A 361 0.71 3.25 29.67
CA LEU A 361 0.78 2.60 28.36
C LEU A 361 2.02 1.69 28.24
N LEU A 362 3.19 2.15 28.67
CA LEU A 362 4.42 1.36 28.64
C LEU A 362 4.33 0.11 29.54
N SER A 363 3.59 0.18 30.65
CA SER A 363 3.32 -0.98 31.51
C SER A 363 2.56 -2.11 30.80
N LYS A 364 1.91 -1.81 29.67
CA LYS A 364 1.19 -2.78 28.83
C LYS A 364 2.04 -3.32 27.69
N VAL A 365 3.22 -2.75 27.41
CA VAL A 365 4.07 -3.17 26.30
C VAL A 365 4.72 -4.52 26.60
N LYS A 366 4.57 -5.48 25.69
CA LYS A 366 5.17 -6.82 25.85
C LYS A 366 6.68 -6.86 25.69
N ARG A 367 7.24 -5.91 24.95
CA ARG A 367 8.67 -5.89 24.62
C ARG A 367 9.50 -5.71 25.88
N ILE A 368 10.55 -6.51 26.01
CA ILE A 368 11.36 -6.57 27.24
C ILE A 368 12.65 -5.74 27.22
N LYS A 369 13.00 -5.11 26.07
CA LYS A 369 14.18 -4.24 25.93
C LYS A 369 13.90 -3.09 24.98
N GLU A 370 14.65 -2.01 25.17
CA GLU A 370 14.57 -0.84 24.29
C GLU A 370 14.90 -1.15 22.82
N PRO A 371 14.37 -0.39 21.86
CA PRO A 371 13.28 0.58 22.03
C PRO A 371 11.96 -0.13 22.38
N LEU A 372 11.24 0.28 23.44
CA LEU A 372 10.03 -0.42 23.90
C LEU A 372 8.92 -0.40 22.85
N ALA A 373 8.77 0.69 22.10
CA ALA A 373 7.82 0.79 20.99
C ALA A 373 8.19 -0.11 19.79
N GLY A 374 9.38 -0.71 19.77
CA GLY A 374 9.88 -1.50 18.65
C GLY A 374 10.73 -0.70 17.66
N LYS A 375 11.19 -1.38 16.61
CA LYS A 375 12.05 -0.84 15.55
C LYS A 375 11.73 -1.53 14.23
N ILE A 376 11.80 -0.79 13.12
CA ILE A 376 11.38 -1.28 11.80
C ILE A 376 12.48 -1.20 10.73
N ASP A 377 13.55 -0.47 11.00
CA ASP A 377 14.61 -0.06 10.07
C ASP A 377 15.96 -0.67 10.52
N TYR A 378 16.15 -1.97 10.24
CA TYR A 378 17.33 -2.72 10.70
C TYR A 378 18.48 -2.76 9.70
N ASP A 379 18.39 -2.07 8.57
CA ASP A 379 19.41 -2.14 7.52
C ASP A 379 20.76 -1.60 8.03
N ILE A 380 21.82 -2.37 7.82
CA ILE A 380 23.21 -1.93 8.04
C ILE A 380 23.98 -2.11 6.73
N GLU A 381 24.67 -1.06 6.28
CA GLU A 381 25.39 -1.08 5.01
C GLU A 381 26.49 -2.16 5.01
N GLY A 382 26.54 -2.93 3.92
CA GLY A 382 27.48 -4.05 3.76
C GLY A 382 27.25 -5.25 4.68
N LYS A 383 26.09 -5.35 5.35
CA LYS A 383 25.71 -6.46 6.24
C LYS A 383 24.44 -7.15 5.77
N ILE A 384 24.22 -8.39 6.22
CA ILE A 384 23.01 -9.17 5.85
C ILE A 384 21.74 -8.73 6.57
N ILE A 385 21.85 -8.04 7.72
CA ILE A 385 20.69 -7.54 8.47
C ILE A 385 19.92 -6.47 7.69
N GLY A 386 18.59 -6.51 7.78
CA GLY A 386 17.63 -5.56 7.22
C GLY A 386 16.66 -6.19 6.20
N ASN A 387 16.02 -5.33 5.41
CA ASN A 387 15.05 -5.71 4.38
C ASN A 387 15.73 -5.94 3.03
N TRP A 388 15.19 -6.87 2.25
CA TRP A 388 15.75 -7.35 0.99
C TRP A 388 14.63 -7.74 0.03
N PHE A 389 14.88 -7.56 -1.27
CA PHE A 389 13.90 -7.78 -2.33
C PHE A 389 14.52 -8.66 -3.40
N LEU A 390 13.81 -9.69 -3.83
CA LEU A 390 14.26 -10.60 -4.88
C LEU A 390 14.68 -9.79 -6.11
N GLU A 391 15.81 -10.13 -6.72
CA GLU A 391 16.34 -9.42 -7.89
C GLU A 391 15.26 -9.28 -8.98
N GLY A 392 15.11 -8.07 -9.51
CA GLY A 392 14.07 -7.74 -10.48
C GLY A 392 12.69 -7.44 -9.88
N THR A 393 12.54 -7.40 -8.55
CA THR A 393 11.31 -7.01 -7.85
C THR A 393 11.47 -5.73 -7.04
N ASP A 394 10.35 -5.14 -6.65
CA ASP A 394 10.30 -3.95 -5.80
C ASP A 394 9.36 -4.13 -4.60
N TYR A 395 9.20 -3.10 -3.76
CA TYR A 395 8.27 -3.11 -2.63
C TYR A 395 6.85 -3.36 -3.09
N LEU A 396 6.38 -2.63 -4.09
CA LEU A 396 5.20 -2.97 -4.88
C LEU A 396 5.66 -3.47 -6.25
N ASP A 397 5.18 -4.64 -6.63
CA ASP A 397 5.44 -5.22 -7.95
C ASP A 397 4.15 -5.07 -8.78
N GLU A 398 4.11 -4.06 -9.66
CA GLU A 398 2.94 -3.75 -10.50
C GLU A 398 2.49 -4.93 -11.39
N ASN A 399 3.39 -5.90 -11.63
CA ASN A 399 3.11 -7.08 -12.43
C ASN A 399 2.52 -8.24 -11.62
N LYS A 400 2.34 -8.08 -10.30
CA LYS A 400 1.73 -9.10 -9.43
C LYS A 400 0.34 -8.68 -9.00
N LEU A 401 -0.51 -9.68 -8.76
CA LEU A 401 -1.76 -9.47 -8.04
C LEU A 401 -1.45 -8.86 -6.67
N GLN A 402 -2.31 -7.93 -6.24
CA GLN A 402 -2.15 -7.23 -4.96
C GLN A 402 -2.04 -8.19 -3.76
N SER A 403 -2.51 -9.43 -3.87
CA SER A 403 -2.40 -10.47 -2.84
C SER A 403 -1.03 -11.16 -2.73
N ASP A 404 -0.08 -10.86 -3.62
CA ASP A 404 1.25 -11.50 -3.66
C ASP A 404 2.40 -10.49 -3.84
N TYR A 405 2.16 -9.19 -3.63
CA TYR A 405 3.19 -8.16 -3.81
C TYR A 405 4.43 -8.44 -2.93
N TRP A 406 4.22 -9.01 -1.74
CA TRP A 406 5.28 -9.35 -0.79
C TRP A 406 5.99 -10.67 -1.06
N ALA A 407 5.64 -11.40 -2.12
CA ALA A 407 6.25 -12.70 -2.41
C ALA A 407 7.78 -12.60 -2.56
N GLY A 408 8.28 -11.52 -3.19
CA GLY A 408 9.71 -11.28 -3.36
C GLY A 408 10.42 -10.69 -2.15
N HIS A 409 9.74 -10.48 -1.02
CA HIS A 409 10.31 -9.79 0.13
C HIS A 409 11.06 -10.76 1.06
N LEU A 410 12.07 -10.25 1.75
CA LEU A 410 12.82 -10.95 2.77
C LEU A 410 13.29 -9.94 3.84
N ALA A 411 13.19 -10.30 5.10
CA ALA A 411 13.70 -9.51 6.21
C ALA A 411 14.56 -10.40 7.12
N ILE A 412 15.75 -9.90 7.48
CA ILE A 412 16.62 -10.50 8.49
C ILE A 412 16.79 -9.47 9.59
N GLY A 413 16.36 -9.78 10.81
CA GLY A 413 16.36 -8.82 11.90
C GLY A 413 16.23 -9.48 13.26
N TYR A 414 15.68 -8.74 14.21
CA TYR A 414 15.43 -9.24 15.56
C TYR A 414 13.93 -9.35 15.83
N HIS A 415 13.55 -10.27 16.70
CA HIS A 415 12.16 -10.44 17.11
C HIS A 415 11.64 -9.17 17.80
N HIS A 416 10.40 -8.78 17.49
CA HIS A 416 9.80 -7.53 17.99
C HIS A 416 9.55 -7.57 19.50
N ILE A 417 9.17 -8.70 20.08
CA ILE A 417 9.06 -8.87 21.54
C ILE A 417 10.40 -9.24 22.22
N TYR A 418 11.13 -10.22 21.67
CA TYR A 418 12.35 -10.80 22.28
C TYR A 418 13.62 -10.47 21.45
N PRO A 419 14.18 -9.26 21.56
CA PRO A 419 15.22 -8.78 20.64
C PRO A 419 16.56 -9.52 20.68
N ASP A 420 16.75 -10.46 21.60
CA ASP A 420 17.93 -11.33 21.61
C ASP A 420 17.84 -12.45 20.56
N HIS A 421 16.66 -12.66 19.95
CA HIS A 421 16.45 -13.67 18.94
C HIS A 421 16.47 -13.06 17.54
N GLN A 422 17.31 -13.64 16.70
CA GLN A 422 17.45 -13.30 15.28
C GLN A 422 16.34 -14.02 14.51
N ILE A 423 15.68 -13.29 13.61
CA ILE A 423 14.52 -13.76 12.86
C ILE A 423 14.76 -13.59 11.37
N LEU A 424 14.37 -14.60 10.60
CA LEU A 424 14.14 -14.51 9.16
C LEU A 424 12.65 -14.41 8.91
N SER A 425 12.20 -13.42 8.16
CA SER A 425 10.90 -13.42 7.52
C SER A 425 11.06 -13.44 6.02
N VAL A 426 10.21 -14.22 5.34
CA VAL A 426 10.36 -14.44 3.92
C VAL A 426 8.99 -14.60 3.27
N GLY A 427 8.83 -13.95 2.11
CA GLY A 427 7.65 -14.09 1.29
C GLY A 427 7.54 -15.47 0.64
N ARG A 428 6.53 -15.62 -0.23
CA ARG A 428 6.31 -16.84 -1.00
C ARG A 428 7.36 -16.94 -2.12
N ASN A 429 7.82 -18.15 -2.45
CA ASN A 429 8.73 -18.47 -3.58
C ASN A 429 10.25 -18.42 -3.34
N ILE A 430 10.74 -18.48 -2.09
CA ILE A 430 12.17 -18.68 -1.81
C ILE A 430 12.64 -20.16 -1.91
N GLY A 431 11.73 -21.09 -2.24
CA GLY A 431 12.03 -22.53 -2.26
C GLY A 431 11.87 -23.25 -0.91
N ILE A 432 11.20 -22.62 0.07
CA ILE A 432 10.77 -23.28 1.30
C ILE A 432 9.58 -24.20 1.00
N ASP A 433 9.63 -25.42 1.52
CA ASP A 433 8.50 -26.36 1.50
C ASP A 433 7.25 -25.72 2.14
N GLU A 434 6.10 -25.81 1.48
CA GLU A 434 4.87 -25.15 1.96
C GLU A 434 4.45 -25.60 3.35
N ASN A 435 4.70 -26.86 3.75
CA ASN A 435 4.37 -27.31 5.10
C ASN A 435 5.26 -26.65 6.14
N ILE A 436 6.54 -26.45 5.83
CA ILE A 436 7.46 -25.69 6.69
C ILE A 436 7.03 -24.22 6.75
N TYR A 437 6.73 -23.62 5.59
CA TYR A 437 6.25 -22.25 5.52
C TYR A 437 5.01 -22.04 6.37
N ASN A 438 4.01 -22.92 6.24
CA ASN A 438 2.72 -22.82 6.94
C ASN A 438 2.81 -23.10 8.44
N LYS A 439 3.77 -23.93 8.90
CA LYS A 439 4.03 -24.12 10.34
C LYS A 439 4.52 -22.84 11.03
N SER A 440 5.21 -22.00 10.29
CA SER A 440 5.89 -20.81 10.80
C SER A 440 5.37 -19.49 10.24
N TRP A 441 4.36 -19.54 9.37
CA TRP A 441 3.77 -18.40 8.68
C TRP A 441 4.85 -17.54 7.99
N GLY A 442 5.86 -18.20 7.42
CA GLY A 442 7.01 -17.57 6.77
C GLY A 442 7.95 -16.78 7.69
N VAL A 443 7.94 -17.05 9.01
CA VAL A 443 8.80 -16.41 10.01
C VAL A 443 9.55 -17.46 10.81
N PHE A 444 10.88 -17.38 10.85
CA PHE A 444 11.73 -18.42 11.44
C PHE A 444 12.72 -17.82 12.42
N ARG A 445 12.91 -18.50 13.55
CA ARG A 445 14.00 -18.17 14.48
C ARG A 445 15.32 -18.71 13.92
N LEU A 446 16.33 -17.86 13.86
CA LEU A 446 17.67 -18.22 13.39
C LEU A 446 18.61 -18.53 14.56
N GLU A 447 19.35 -19.62 14.44
CA GLU A 447 20.52 -19.93 15.28
C GLU A 447 21.77 -20.00 14.42
N GLY A 448 22.76 -19.19 14.75
CA GLY A 448 24.01 -19.03 14.00
C GLY A 448 24.77 -17.79 14.44
N PRO A 449 25.78 -17.36 13.68
CA PRO A 449 26.55 -16.14 13.95
C PRO A 449 25.66 -14.88 14.01
N ASP A 450 26.12 -13.83 14.67
CA ASP A 450 25.40 -12.56 14.73
C ASP A 450 25.21 -11.94 13.33
N ILE A 451 23.95 -11.75 12.93
CA ILE A 451 23.51 -11.19 11.64
C ILE A 451 24.05 -9.78 11.36
N THR A 452 24.45 -9.04 12.40
CA THR A 452 25.07 -7.71 12.24
C THR A 452 26.55 -7.79 11.86
N THR A 453 27.17 -8.95 12.07
CA THR A 453 28.61 -9.14 11.82
C THR A 453 28.89 -9.64 10.41
N ILE A 454 27.93 -10.37 9.80
CA ILE A 454 28.10 -11.03 8.50
C ILE A 454 28.03 -10.00 7.36
N GLY A 455 29.06 -10.00 6.50
CA GLY A 455 29.18 -9.10 5.36
C GLY A 455 29.99 -9.72 4.23
N LYS A 456 30.45 -8.92 3.26
CA LYS A 456 31.11 -9.42 2.03
C LYS A 456 32.32 -10.34 2.24
N ILE A 457 33.11 -10.09 3.28
CA ILE A 457 34.33 -10.88 3.59
C ILE A 457 34.01 -12.19 4.32
N SER A 458 32.77 -12.36 4.77
CA SER A 458 32.31 -13.61 5.36
C SER A 458 32.21 -14.66 4.26
N ASN A 459 32.62 -15.88 4.58
CA ASN A 459 32.33 -17.04 3.74
C ASN A 459 30.81 -17.30 3.71
N GLU A 460 30.41 -18.37 3.05
CA GLU A 460 29.05 -18.90 3.13
C GLU A 460 28.72 -19.22 4.60
N ILE A 461 27.63 -18.64 5.10
CA ILE A 461 27.17 -18.79 6.48
C ILE A 461 25.92 -19.63 6.51
N GLU A 462 25.92 -20.64 7.37
CA GLU A 462 24.76 -21.47 7.66
C GLU A 462 24.07 -20.97 8.94
N TYR A 463 22.75 -20.87 8.87
CA TYR A 463 21.87 -20.68 10.02
C TYR A 463 20.91 -21.87 10.12
N LYS A 464 20.69 -22.36 11.33
CA LYS A 464 19.56 -23.27 11.57
C LYS A 464 18.28 -22.44 11.69
N MET A 465 17.21 -22.94 11.08
CA MET A 465 15.88 -22.32 11.11
C MET A 465 14.96 -23.12 12.01
N TYR A 466 14.49 -22.49 13.07
CA TYR A 466 13.55 -23.07 14.02
C TYR A 466 12.15 -22.49 13.83
N SER A 467 11.16 -23.23 14.33
CA SER A 467 9.79 -22.74 14.37
C SER A 467 9.73 -21.39 15.09
N GLY A 468 9.08 -20.45 14.45
CA GLY A 468 8.62 -19.19 15.02
C GLY A 468 7.31 -18.81 14.36
N SER A 469 6.44 -18.08 15.02
CA SER A 469 5.24 -17.53 14.39
C SER A 469 4.88 -16.22 15.05
N GLY A 470 5.29 -15.10 14.45
CA GLY A 470 5.00 -13.73 14.89
C GLY A 470 5.39 -13.46 16.35
N ASN A 471 4.59 -13.95 17.30
CA ASN A 471 4.69 -13.79 18.74
C ASN A 471 5.27 -15.00 19.50
N ILE A 472 5.39 -16.16 18.86
CA ILE A 472 5.85 -17.40 19.49
C ILE A 472 7.22 -17.77 18.93
N LEU A 473 8.15 -18.06 19.83
CA LEU A 473 9.40 -18.74 19.50
C LEU A 473 9.23 -20.22 19.79
N GLY A 474 9.54 -21.05 18.80
CA GLY A 474 9.58 -22.49 18.94
C GLY A 474 11.00 -23.03 18.82
N ASP A 475 11.12 -24.32 19.14
CA ASP A 475 12.38 -25.07 19.16
C ASP A 475 12.39 -26.23 18.17
N ASP A 476 11.36 -26.35 17.32
CA ASP A 476 11.34 -27.35 16.27
C ASP A 476 12.28 -26.91 15.16
N LEU A 477 13.34 -27.69 14.90
CA LEU A 477 14.19 -27.46 13.75
C LEU A 477 13.37 -27.71 12.48
N LEU A 478 13.20 -26.67 11.66
CA LEU A 478 12.40 -26.71 10.44
C LEU A 478 13.27 -26.71 9.17
N GLY A 479 14.51 -26.24 9.25
CA GLY A 479 15.41 -26.25 8.11
C GLY A 479 16.75 -25.58 8.39
N ARG A 480 17.46 -25.28 7.31
CA ARG A 480 18.73 -24.57 7.32
C ARG A 480 18.75 -23.51 6.24
N LEU A 481 19.28 -22.34 6.55
CA LEU A 481 19.46 -21.21 5.65
C LEU A 481 20.94 -21.09 5.32
N LEU A 482 21.27 -21.07 4.03
CA LEU A 482 22.60 -20.70 3.55
C LEU A 482 22.54 -19.28 2.99
N ILE A 483 23.46 -18.43 3.45
CA ILE A 483 23.51 -17.02 3.05
C ILE A 483 24.95 -16.59 2.73
N ARG A 484 25.07 -15.76 1.68
CA ARG A 484 26.35 -15.13 1.30
C ARG A 484 26.10 -13.70 0.84
N HIS A 485 26.81 -12.76 1.45
CA HIS A 485 26.78 -11.37 1.04
C HIS A 485 27.73 -11.16 -0.16
N LEU A 486 27.19 -10.79 -1.31
CA LEU A 486 27.96 -10.67 -2.55
C LEU A 486 28.68 -9.32 -2.69
N GLY A 487 28.30 -8.33 -1.88
CA GLY A 487 28.70 -6.93 -2.06
C GLY A 487 27.63 -6.17 -2.82
N ASN A 488 27.83 -4.86 -3.00
CA ASN A 488 26.96 -3.99 -3.80
C ASN A 488 25.46 -4.15 -3.48
N ARG A 489 25.12 -4.27 -2.19
CA ARG A 489 23.74 -4.49 -1.72
C ARG A 489 23.06 -5.70 -2.39
N SER A 490 23.79 -6.81 -2.50
CA SER A 490 23.26 -8.08 -3.00
C SER A 490 23.56 -9.25 -2.06
N LEU A 491 22.57 -10.13 -1.88
CA LEU A 491 22.67 -11.37 -1.13
C LEU A 491 22.34 -12.56 -2.02
N GLN A 492 23.03 -13.67 -1.80
CA GLN A 492 22.59 -14.97 -2.27
C GLN A 492 22.03 -15.77 -1.10
N VAL A 493 20.85 -16.35 -1.30
CA VAL A 493 20.09 -17.05 -0.26
C VAL A 493 19.55 -18.37 -0.81
N GLU A 494 19.65 -19.43 0.00
CA GLU A 494 19.01 -20.72 -0.28
C GLU A 494 18.57 -21.38 1.02
N VAL A 495 17.40 -22.03 1.01
CA VAL A 495 16.85 -22.73 2.18
C VAL A 495 16.79 -24.22 1.90
N PHE A 496 17.21 -25.01 2.88
CA PHE A 496 17.31 -26.46 2.83
C PHE A 496 16.43 -27.08 3.92
N THR A 497 15.79 -28.22 3.60
CA THR A 497 14.96 -28.95 4.56
C THR A 497 15.82 -29.73 5.57
N VAL A 498 15.23 -30.08 6.73
CA VAL A 498 15.90 -30.85 7.81
C VAL A 498 16.42 -32.20 7.33
N ASN A 499 15.79 -32.78 6.29
CA ASN A 499 16.12 -34.09 5.75
C ASN A 499 17.23 -34.04 4.67
N SER A 500 17.83 -32.88 4.41
CA SER A 500 19.02 -32.82 3.56
C SER A 500 20.13 -33.67 4.19
N ASN A 501 20.55 -34.72 3.47
CA ASN A 501 21.61 -35.65 3.89
C ASN A 501 23.01 -35.01 3.84
N ASP A 502 23.11 -33.73 3.49
CA ASP A 502 24.37 -33.04 3.36
C ASP A 502 24.85 -32.51 4.72
N ASN A 503 26.00 -33.03 5.15
CA ASN A 503 26.69 -32.55 6.35
C ASN A 503 27.25 -31.13 6.19
N VAL A 504 27.41 -30.65 4.95
CA VAL A 504 27.85 -29.29 4.61
C VAL A 504 27.00 -28.79 3.46
N LEU A 505 26.31 -27.68 3.66
CA LEU A 505 25.50 -27.05 2.62
C LEU A 505 26.38 -26.30 1.62
N LYS A 506 25.95 -26.30 0.36
CA LYS A 506 26.50 -25.49 -0.72
C LYS A 506 25.37 -24.94 -1.55
N PHE A 507 25.55 -23.75 -2.10
CA PHE A 507 24.57 -23.20 -3.03
C PHE A 507 24.42 -24.11 -4.26
N THR A 508 23.17 -24.24 -4.69
CA THR A 508 22.78 -24.90 -5.92
C THR A 508 22.20 -23.86 -6.90
N ASP A 509 21.80 -24.34 -8.07
CA ASP A 509 21.10 -23.52 -9.07
C ASP A 509 19.72 -23.03 -8.57
N ASN A 510 19.22 -23.53 -7.43
CA ASN A 510 17.99 -23.06 -6.81
C ASN A 510 18.16 -21.79 -5.96
N SER A 511 19.41 -21.40 -5.67
CA SER A 511 19.69 -20.19 -4.90
C SER A 511 19.09 -18.94 -5.55
N LYS A 512 18.70 -17.99 -4.70
CA LYS A 512 18.05 -16.74 -5.11
C LYS A 512 18.93 -15.56 -4.78
N ILE A 513 18.90 -14.55 -5.66
CA ILE A 513 19.58 -13.27 -5.44
C ILE A 513 18.57 -12.26 -4.93
N TYR A 514 18.89 -11.63 -3.82
CA TYR A 514 18.15 -10.51 -3.25
C TYR A 514 18.98 -9.24 -3.30
N THR A 515 18.33 -8.10 -3.44
CA THR A 515 18.92 -6.76 -3.58
C THR A 515 18.27 -5.77 -2.61
N ARG A 516 18.96 -4.67 -2.33
CA ARG A 516 18.46 -3.59 -1.46
C ARG A 516 18.59 -2.23 -2.12
#